data_AF-A0A521S040-F1
#
_entry.id   AF-A0A521S040-F1
#
_cell.length_a   1.000
_cell.length_b   1.000
_cell.length_c   1.000
_cell.angle_alpha   90.00
_cell.angle_beta   90.00
_cell.angle_gamma   90.00
#
_symmetry.space_group_name_H-M   'P 1'
#
loop_
_entity.id
_entity.type
_entity.pdbx_description
1 polymer ?
#
loop_
_entity_poly.entity_id
_entity_poly.type
_entity_poly.pdbx_seq_one_letter_code
_entity_poly.pdbx_strand_id
1 'polypeptide(L)' 'LDHIVPRHRGGLHTWDNLVAACKGCNHRKGSKTLDEARMHLVRAPFEPRSDLYSLFTPYLADERNEAWRSYLFLGRN' A
#
# COMPACT_ATOMS: atom_id res chain seq x y z
N LEU A 1 5.82 -3.40 -5.99
CA LEU A 1 4.75 -4.31 -5.52
C LEU A 1 5.29 -5.73 -5.56
N ASP A 2 4.98 -6.54 -4.56
CA ASP A 2 5.31 -7.95 -4.49
C ASP A 2 4.10 -8.75 -4.00
N HIS A 3 4.02 -10.02 -4.38
CA HIS A 3 2.97 -10.93 -3.92
C HIS A 3 3.47 -11.73 -2.72
N ILE A 4 2.73 -11.75 -1.61
CA ILE A 4 3.08 -12.52 -0.40
C ILE A 4 3.20 -14.01 -0.74
N VAL A 5 2.16 -14.56 -1.38
CA VAL A 5 2.18 -15.85 -2.05
C VAL A 5 2.54 -15.62 -3.52
N PRO A 6 3.63 -16.22 -4.05
CA PRO A 6 4.02 -16.05 -5.44
C PRO A 6 2.92 -16.49 -6.43
N ARG A 7 2.77 -15.76 -7.55
CA ARG A 7 1.73 -16.05 -8.57
C ARG A 7 1.78 -17.49 -9.09
N HIS A 8 2.97 -18.03 -9.36
CA HIS A 8 3.14 -19.40 -9.85
C HIS A 8 2.76 -20.48 -8.82
N ARG A 9 2.54 -20.09 -7.55
CA ARG A 9 2.03 -20.95 -6.47
C ARG A 9 0.57 -20.66 -6.14
N GLY A 10 -0.16 -20.00 -7.03
CA GLY A 10 -1.59 -19.70 -6.85
C GLY A 10 -1.87 -18.40 -6.09
N GLY A 11 -0.87 -17.57 -5.82
CA GLY A 11 -1.10 -16.27 -5.19
C GLY A 11 -1.91 -15.32 -6.08
N LEU A 12 -3.03 -14.83 -5.55
CA LEU A 12 -3.96 -13.96 -6.26
C LEU A 12 -3.46 -12.51 -6.33
N HIS A 13 -3.96 -11.74 -7.30
CA HIS A 13 -3.66 -10.32 -7.43
C HIS A 13 -4.71 -9.50 -6.66
N THR A 14 -4.67 -9.59 -5.34
CA THR A 14 -5.68 -9.04 -4.41
C THR A 14 -5.02 -8.24 -3.29
N TRP A 15 -5.79 -7.38 -2.63
CA TRP A 15 -5.28 -6.48 -1.59
C TRP A 15 -4.61 -7.20 -0.42
N ASP A 16 -5.09 -8.38 -0.06
CA ASP A 16 -4.57 -9.26 0.99
C ASP A 16 -3.30 -10.02 0.59
N ASN A 17 -2.93 -10.03 -0.70
CA ASN A 17 -1.73 -10.69 -1.19
C ASN A 17 -0.68 -9.73 -1.77
N LEU A 18 -1.00 -8.45 -1.95
CA LEU A 18 -0.09 -7.46 -2.52
C LEU A 18 0.50 -6.53 -1.46
N VAL A 19 1.81 -6.34 -1.52
CA VAL A 19 2.54 -5.42 -0.64
C VAL A 19 3.50 -4.52 -1.39
N ALA A 20 3.78 -3.35 -0.84
CA ALA A 20 4.90 -2.53 -1.29
C ALA A 20 6.22 -3.16 -0.83
N ALA A 21 7.20 -3.22 -1.71
CA ALA A 21 8.53 -3.74 -1.43
C ALA A 21 9.58 -2.94 -2.21
N CYS A 22 10.72 -2.66 -1.59
CA CYS A 22 11.86 -2.11 -2.30
C CYS A 22 12.50 -3.17 -3.21
N LYS A 23 13.35 -2.74 -4.15
CA LYS A 23 14.02 -3.64 -5.10
C LYS A 23 14.81 -4.76 -4.41
N GLY A 24 15.56 -4.44 -3.36
CA GLY A 24 16.37 -5.40 -2.61
C GLY A 24 15.52 -6.45 -1.88
N CYS A 25 14.48 -6.02 -1.17
CA CYS A 25 13.56 -6.93 -0.48
C CYS A 25 12.81 -7.84 -1.47
N ASN A 26 12.31 -7.27 -2.58
CA ASN A 26 11.61 -8.01 -3.61
C ASN A 26 12.52 -9.08 -4.25
N HIS A 27 13.77 -8.72 -4.55
CA HIS A 27 14.75 -9.66 -5.08
C HIS A 27 15.12 -10.75 -4.07
N ARG A 28 15.32 -10.41 -2.79
CA ARG A 28 15.64 -11.37 -1.73
C ARG A 28 14.54 -12.40 -1.52
N LYS A 29 13.26 -11.97 -1.55
CA LYS A 29 12.12 -12.88 -1.48
C LYS A 29 12.00 -13.70 -2.75
N GLY A 30 11.96 -13.05 -3.92
CA GLY A 30 11.78 -13.72 -5.21
C GLY A 30 10.55 -14.62 -5.22
N SER A 31 10.73 -15.85 -5.67
CA SER A 31 9.70 -16.89 -5.77
C SER A 31 9.40 -17.63 -4.45
N LYS A 32 9.90 -17.14 -3.32
CA LYS A 32 9.72 -17.76 -2.00
C LYS A 32 8.50 -17.21 -1.28
N THR A 33 7.94 -17.98 -0.35
CA THR A 33 7.05 -17.47 0.70
C THR A 33 7.85 -16.59 1.68
N LEU A 34 7.14 -15.85 2.54
CA LEU A 34 7.77 -15.07 3.61
C LEU A 34 8.64 -15.94 4.52
N ASP A 35 8.14 -17.12 4.92
CA ASP A 35 8.86 -18.06 5.78
C ASP A 35 10.13 -18.62 5.10
N GLU A 36 10.01 -19.06 3.84
CA GLU A 36 11.14 -19.55 3.05
C GLU A 36 12.23 -18.47 2.86
N ALA A 37 11.83 -17.21 2.74
CA ALA A 37 12.73 -16.06 2.66
C ALA A 37 13.23 -15.57 4.04
N ARG A 38 12.68 -16.11 5.15
CA ARG A 38 12.87 -15.62 6.53
C ARG A 38 12.58 -14.13 6.67
N MET A 39 11.49 -13.70 6.04
CA MET A 39 11.03 -12.31 6.00
C MET A 39 9.69 -12.18 6.71
N HIS A 40 9.44 -11.01 7.27
CA HIS A 40 8.16 -10.66 7.89
C HIS A 40 7.69 -9.34 7.29
N LEU A 41 6.38 -9.16 7.21
CA LEU A 41 5.80 -7.91 6.75
C LEU A 41 5.93 -6.85 7.85
N VAL A 42 6.25 -5.62 7.45
CA VAL A 42 6.24 -4.45 8.36
C VAL A 42 4.80 -4.10 8.77
N ARG A 43 3.84 -4.31 7.86
CA ARG A 43 2.41 -4.09 8.07
C ARG A 43 1.63 -5.17 7.34
N ALA A 44 0.54 -5.63 7.94
CA ALA A 44 -0.39 -6.52 7.26
C ALA A 44 -0.97 -5.85 5.99
N PRO A 45 -1.18 -6.63 4.92
CA PRO A 45 -1.82 -6.15 3.71
C PRO A 45 -3.29 -5.78 4.01
N PHE A 46 -3.79 -4.71 3.40
CA PHE A 46 -5.17 -4.28 3.55
C PHE A 46 -5.64 -3.51 2.32
N GLU A 47 -6.94 -3.54 2.07
CA GLU A 47 -7.55 -2.69 1.05
C GLU A 47 -7.58 -1.23 1.53
N PRO A 48 -6.97 -0.29 0.79
CA PRO A 48 -7.00 1.11 1.16
C PRO A 48 -8.45 1.62 1.08
N ARG A 49 -8.81 2.50 2.03
CA ARG A 49 -10.10 3.20 1.94
C ARG A 49 -10.05 4.17 0.76
N SER A 50 -11.08 4.13 -0.07
CA SER A 50 -11.21 4.96 -1.27
C SER A 50 -11.99 6.26 -1.03
N ASP A 51 -12.34 6.58 0.22
CA ASP A 51 -13.00 7.85 0.51
C ASP A 51 -12.04 9.03 0.31
N LEU A 52 -12.60 10.15 -0.16
CA LEU A 52 -11.86 11.38 -0.46
C LEU A 52 -10.96 11.82 0.71
N TYR A 53 -11.45 11.68 1.94
CA TYR A 53 -10.70 12.10 3.11
C TYR A 53 -9.45 11.21 3.30
N SER A 54 -9.59 9.89 3.25
CA SER A 54 -8.47 8.95 3.38
C SER A 54 -7.40 9.13 2.31
N LEU A 55 -7.79 9.45 1.07
CA LEU A 55 -6.84 9.66 -0.04
C LEU A 55 -6.05 10.96 0.10
N PHE A 56 -6.71 12.05 0.49
CA PHE A 56 -6.10 13.39 0.48
C PHE A 56 -5.58 13.86 1.83
N THR A 57 -5.92 13.20 2.96
CA THR A 57 -5.44 13.60 4.29
C THR A 57 -3.92 13.74 4.37
N PRO A 58 -3.09 12.79 3.90
CA PRO A 58 -1.63 12.94 3.95
C PRO A 58 -1.13 14.09 3.07
N TYR A 59 -1.76 14.31 1.91
CA TYR A 59 -1.43 15.41 1.00
C TYR A 59 -1.76 16.78 1.59
N LEU A 60 -2.91 16.88 2.25
CA LEU A 60 -3.40 18.09 2.90
C LEU A 60 -2.80 18.35 4.28
N ALA A 61 -1.95 17.45 4.78
CA ALA A 61 -1.17 17.67 6.01
C ALA A 61 -0.02 18.67 5.80
N ASP A 62 0.37 18.91 4.55
CA ASP A 62 1.32 19.95 4.17
C ASP A 62 0.58 21.27 3.95
N GLU A 63 0.97 22.31 4.69
CA GLU A 63 0.33 23.64 4.64
C GLU A 63 0.37 24.26 3.23
N ARG A 64 1.38 23.92 2.43
CA ARG A 64 1.49 24.40 1.03
C ARG A 64 0.33 23.95 0.16
N ASN A 65 -0.38 22.89 0.57
CA ASN A 65 -1.50 22.32 -0.15
C ASN A 65 -2.86 22.79 0.38
N GLU A 66 -2.90 23.76 1.31
CA GLU A 66 -4.15 24.23 1.93
C GLU A 66 -5.19 24.71 0.91
N ALA A 67 -4.76 25.41 -0.14
CA ALA A 67 -5.63 25.93 -1.20
C ALA A 67 -6.47 24.85 -1.89
N TRP A 68 -6.06 23.57 -1.85
CA TRP A 68 -6.79 22.46 -2.45
C TRP A 68 -8.00 22.01 -1.64
N ARG A 69 -8.14 22.39 -0.37
CA ARG A 69 -9.25 21.96 0.50
C ARG A 69 -10.62 22.37 -0.04
N SER A 70 -10.72 23.54 -0.65
CA SER A 70 -11.95 24.06 -1.26
C SER A 70 -12.38 23.28 -2.50
N TYR A 71 -11.42 22.80 -3.30
CA TYR A 71 -11.67 22.03 -4.51
C TYR A 71 -11.97 20.56 -4.25
N LEU A 72 -11.58 20.04 -3.09
CA LEU A 72 -11.85 18.66 -2.68
C LEU A 72 -13.18 18.50 -1.94
N PHE A 73 -13.97 19.57 -1.81
CA PHE A 73 -15.23 19.60 -1.06
C PHE A 73 -15.06 19.15 0.42
N LEU A 74 -13.84 19.31 0.96
CA LEU A 74 -13.49 19.02 2.36
C LEU A 74 -13.62 20.25 3.27
N GLY A 75 -14.20 21.34 2.74
CA GLY A 75 -14.48 22.56 3.49
C GLY A 75 -15.59 22.36 4.51
N ARG A 76 -15.42 22.94 5.70
CA ARG A 76 -16.47 23.05 6.72
C ARG A 76 -17.70 23.76 6.13
N ASN A 77 -18.87 23.19 6.39
CA ASN A 77 -20.11 23.98 6.43
C ASN A 77 -20.06 24.86 7.69
#